data_AF-A0A7U3UV66-F1
#
_entry.id   AF-A0A7U3UV66-F1
#
_cell.length_a   1.000
_cell.length_b   1.000
_cell.length_c   1.000
_cell.angle_alpha   90.00
_cell.angle_beta   90.00
_cell.angle_gamma   90.00
#
_symmetry.space_group_name_H-M   'P 1'
#
loop_
_entity.id
_entity.type
_entity.pdbx_description
1 polymer ?
#
loop_
_entity_poly.entity_id
_entity_poly.type
_entity_poly.pdbx_seq_one_letter_code
_entity_poly.pdbx_strand_id
1 'polypeptide(L)'
;MGFRDGAGRRGGFAAAVTGLVALAAVTAGAVIAFGSSPGGSDAAVTPSATAPATGAAARPAPSVSPTAPGTPSAAPGKPTGQVADGAHTGDLRYFLVPPPEGADVYGDPDGSADSAADVAAGAADGEQAARALSTYGFRAAATRTYLTADGVSEVTVELVRLRGPGQAAAYYAASAYQATALPLQGGYPARGYDLSSGSAESTDTLLAVSYQGDVHITISVTGGSTPSRALLQHVLDAQHRRLSTGR
;
A
#
# COMPACT_ATOMS: atom_id res chain seq x y z
N MET A 1 -54.52 -3.01 48.04
CA MET A 1 -54.66 -4.45 48.33
C MET A 1 -54.38 -5.20 47.03
N GLY A 2 -53.36 -6.06 47.02
CA GLY A 2 -52.99 -6.86 45.86
C GLY A 2 -51.47 -7.08 45.73
N PHE A 3 -50.88 -7.82 46.68
CA PHE A 3 -49.56 -8.43 46.51
C PHE A 3 -49.70 -9.70 45.66
N ARG A 4 -48.73 -9.96 44.76
CA ARG A 4 -48.11 -11.29 44.63
C ARG A 4 -46.80 -11.26 43.85
N ASP A 5 -45.81 -11.85 44.50
CA ASP A 5 -44.46 -12.21 44.08
C ASP A 5 -44.37 -13.10 42.84
N GLY A 6 -43.20 -13.09 42.21
CA GLY A 6 -42.78 -14.05 41.20
C GLY A 6 -41.29 -13.97 40.86
N ALA A 7 -40.45 -14.49 41.76
CA ALA A 7 -39.01 -14.68 41.55
C ALA A 7 -38.69 -15.59 40.36
N GLY A 8 -37.58 -15.34 39.66
CA GLY A 8 -37.17 -16.24 38.58
C GLY A 8 -35.83 -15.96 37.89
N ARG A 9 -34.75 -16.40 38.54
CA ARG A 9 -33.50 -16.95 37.96
C ARG A 9 -32.51 -16.04 37.22
N ARG A 10 -31.37 -15.93 37.90
CA ARG A 10 -30.01 -15.87 37.36
C ARG A 10 -29.82 -16.82 36.17
N GLY A 11 -29.35 -16.28 35.05
CA GLY A 11 -28.62 -16.97 33.99
C GLY A 11 -27.70 -15.89 33.40
N GLY A 12 -26.40 -15.92 33.64
CA GLY A 12 -25.48 -16.81 32.94
C GLY A 12 -24.78 -15.97 31.87
N PHE A 13 -23.70 -15.29 32.24
CA PHE A 13 -22.83 -14.61 31.29
C PHE A 13 -22.14 -15.69 30.43
N ALA A 14 -22.69 -15.95 29.24
CA ALA A 14 -22.04 -16.77 28.24
C ALA A 14 -21.12 -15.86 27.42
N ALA A 15 -19.83 -15.94 27.72
CA ALA A 15 -18.78 -15.46 26.84
C ALA A 15 -18.80 -16.28 25.55
N ALA A 16 -19.24 -15.66 24.45
CA ALA A 16 -19.08 -16.21 23.11
C ALA A 16 -17.82 -15.58 22.48
N VAL A 17 -16.67 -16.16 22.82
CA VAL A 17 -15.51 -16.16 21.93
C VAL A 17 -15.84 -17.17 20.84
N THR A 18 -15.78 -16.78 19.56
CA THR A 18 -15.27 -17.54 18.40
C THR A 18 -15.84 -16.91 17.12
N GLY A 19 -14.95 -16.43 16.26
CA GLY A 19 -15.32 -15.99 14.91
C GLY A 19 -14.38 -14.93 14.36
N LEU A 20 -13.07 -15.18 14.40
CA LEU A 20 -12.09 -14.35 13.69
C LEU A 20 -12.33 -14.60 12.19
N VAL A 21 -13.10 -13.73 11.57
CA VAL A 21 -13.16 -13.62 10.11
C VAL A 21 -11.77 -13.17 9.69
N ALA A 22 -11.02 -14.07 9.08
CA ALA A 22 -9.85 -13.71 8.30
C ALA A 22 -10.37 -12.87 7.12
N LEU A 23 -10.44 -11.56 7.31
CA LEU A 23 -10.58 -10.62 6.21
C LEU A 23 -9.26 -10.72 5.44
N ALA A 24 -9.27 -11.52 4.38
CA ALA A 24 -8.24 -11.41 3.36
C ALA A 24 -8.43 -10.02 2.75
N ALA A 25 -7.67 -9.05 3.27
CA ALA A 25 -7.49 -7.76 2.65
C ALA A 25 -6.79 -8.02 1.31
N VAL A 26 -7.60 -8.28 0.29
CA VAL A 26 -7.18 -8.13 -1.10
C VAL A 26 -7.07 -6.63 -1.27
N THR A 27 -5.88 -6.08 -1.01
CA THR A 27 -5.57 -4.70 -1.34
C THR A 27 -5.88 -4.54 -2.82
N ALA A 28 -6.90 -3.74 -3.13
CA ALA A 28 -7.23 -3.37 -4.49
C ALA A 28 -6.00 -2.66 -5.06
N GLY A 29 -5.19 -3.41 -5.80
CA GLY A 29 -3.96 -2.92 -6.41
C GLY A 29 -4.27 -1.69 -7.26
N ALA A 30 -3.62 -0.58 -6.94
CA ALA A 30 -3.73 0.61 -7.75
C ALA A 30 -3.14 0.30 -9.14
N VAL A 31 -3.99 0.39 -10.17
CA VAL A 31 -3.67 0.03 -11.56
C VAL A 31 -2.73 1.04 -12.22
N ILE A 32 -1.41 0.88 -12.08
CA ILE A 32 -0.47 1.68 -12.88
C ILE A 32 -0.47 1.13 -14.31
N ALA A 33 -1.08 1.86 -15.25
CA ALA A 33 -0.87 1.66 -16.67
C ALA A 33 0.22 2.61 -17.16
N PHE A 34 1.30 2.08 -17.73
CA PHE A 34 2.27 2.92 -18.43
C PHE A 34 1.80 3.06 -19.88
N GLY A 35 1.33 4.26 -20.22
CA GLY A 35 0.80 4.53 -21.54
C GLY A 35 1.91 4.58 -22.60
N SER A 36 1.77 3.77 -23.64
CA SER A 36 2.38 4.03 -24.95
C SER A 36 1.44 4.94 -25.75
N SER A 37 1.96 6.01 -26.37
CA SER A 37 1.20 6.83 -27.33
C SER A 37 0.51 5.97 -28.40
N PRO A 38 -0.67 6.37 -28.92
CA PRO A 38 -1.51 5.49 -29.72
C PRO A 38 -0.90 5.24 -31.10
N GLY A 39 -0.62 3.97 -31.39
CA GLY A 39 -0.22 3.53 -32.72
C GLY A 39 -0.01 2.03 -32.81
N GLY A 40 -0.98 1.33 -33.40
CA GLY A 40 -0.74 0.03 -34.03
C GLY A 40 -1.17 -1.19 -33.21
N SER A 41 -2.30 -1.74 -33.64
CA SER A 41 -2.84 -3.09 -33.45
C SER A 41 -1.82 -4.18 -33.12
N ASP A 42 -2.12 -5.05 -32.15
CA ASP A 42 -2.33 -6.48 -32.46
C ASP A 42 -2.98 -7.28 -31.32
N ALA A 43 -3.46 -8.44 -31.73
CA ALA A 43 -4.53 -9.27 -31.21
C ALA A 43 -4.36 -9.93 -29.83
N ALA A 44 -5.53 -10.32 -29.32
CA ALA A 44 -5.79 -11.14 -28.16
C ALA A 44 -5.07 -12.50 -28.15
N VAL A 45 -4.69 -12.98 -26.96
CA VAL A 45 -4.42 -14.39 -26.69
C VAL A 45 -5.04 -14.80 -25.35
N THR A 46 -5.88 -15.82 -25.41
CA THR A 46 -6.58 -16.53 -24.32
C THR A 46 -5.64 -17.37 -23.44
N PRO A 47 -5.97 -17.64 -22.16
CA PRO A 47 -5.17 -18.48 -21.28
C PRO A 47 -5.42 -19.98 -21.50
N SER A 48 -4.35 -20.78 -21.52
CA SER A 48 -4.41 -22.25 -21.44
C SER A 48 -3.93 -22.72 -20.07
N ALA A 49 -4.82 -23.40 -19.36
CA ALA A 49 -4.52 -24.16 -18.14
C ALA A 49 -3.68 -25.41 -18.46
N THR A 50 -2.77 -25.81 -17.57
CA THR A 50 -2.25 -27.19 -17.52
C THR A 50 -2.06 -27.65 -16.08
N ALA A 51 -2.46 -28.90 -15.85
CA ALA A 51 -2.67 -29.60 -14.59
C ALA A 51 -1.36 -30.21 -13.98
N PRO A 52 -1.42 -30.91 -12.82
CA PRO A 52 -0.28 -31.14 -11.92
C PRO A 52 0.53 -32.39 -12.25
N ALA A 53 1.79 -32.44 -11.78
CA ALA A 53 2.62 -33.64 -11.81
C ALA A 53 3.11 -34.03 -10.39
N THR A 54 2.69 -35.21 -9.96
CA THR A 54 3.15 -35.97 -8.79
C THR A 54 4.48 -36.69 -9.08
N GLY A 55 5.38 -36.74 -8.09
CA GLY A 55 6.54 -37.64 -8.12
C GLY A 55 7.53 -37.39 -6.99
N ALA A 56 7.25 -37.90 -5.78
CA ALA A 56 8.18 -37.87 -4.66
C ALA A 56 9.00 -39.17 -4.61
N ALA A 57 10.32 -39.06 -4.76
CA ALA A 57 11.28 -40.13 -4.49
C ALA A 57 12.16 -39.71 -3.31
N ALA A 58 12.13 -40.50 -2.23
CA ALA A 58 12.84 -40.26 -0.98
C ALA A 58 14.35 -40.58 -1.11
N ARG A 59 15.21 -39.69 -0.60
CA ARG A 59 16.66 -39.88 -0.45
C ARG A 59 17.09 -39.45 0.96
N PRO A 60 18.05 -40.14 1.63
CA PRO A 60 18.23 -40.07 3.07
C PRO A 60 18.84 -38.75 3.58
N ALA A 61 18.48 -38.43 4.82
CA ALA A 61 18.83 -37.21 5.55
C ALA A 61 20.32 -37.14 5.96
N PRO A 62 21.00 -36.00 5.76
CA PRO A 62 22.27 -35.73 6.41
C PRO A 62 22.08 -35.27 7.87
N SER A 63 22.97 -35.75 8.73
CA SER A 63 23.05 -35.48 10.16
C SER A 63 23.23 -33.98 10.46
N VAL A 64 22.37 -33.43 11.32
CA VAL A 64 22.43 -32.04 11.78
C VAL A 64 23.48 -31.88 12.86
N SER A 65 24.49 -31.05 12.58
CA SER A 65 25.44 -30.56 13.58
C SER A 65 24.79 -29.40 14.35
N PRO A 66 24.89 -29.34 15.70
CA PRO A 66 24.24 -28.30 16.48
C PRO A 66 24.82 -26.92 16.13
N THR A 67 23.98 -26.06 15.57
CA THR A 67 24.27 -24.66 15.27
C THR A 67 24.41 -23.88 16.58
N ALA A 68 25.50 -23.14 16.73
CA ALA A 68 25.71 -22.24 17.85
C ALA A 68 24.56 -21.20 17.94
N PRO A 69 24.15 -20.77 19.14
CA PRO A 69 23.14 -19.74 19.31
C PRO A 69 23.55 -18.47 18.56
N GLY A 70 22.71 -18.05 17.61
CA GLY A 70 22.86 -16.77 16.93
C GLY A 70 22.92 -15.64 17.95
N THR A 71 23.88 -14.75 17.78
CA THR A 71 23.94 -13.47 18.48
C THR A 71 22.61 -12.74 18.25
N PRO A 72 21.99 -12.14 19.28
CA PRO A 72 20.76 -11.38 19.09
C PRO A 72 21.04 -10.23 18.11
N SER A 73 20.40 -10.30 16.93
CA SER A 73 20.37 -9.19 15.99
C SER A 73 19.73 -8.01 16.70
N ALA A 74 20.46 -6.89 16.78
CA ALA A 74 19.92 -5.65 17.32
C ALA A 74 18.60 -5.34 16.60
N ALA A 75 17.55 -5.00 17.38
CA ALA A 75 16.32 -4.49 16.80
C ALA A 75 16.69 -3.30 15.88
N PRO A 76 16.16 -3.23 14.66
CA PRO A 76 16.46 -2.13 13.76
C PRO A 76 16.11 -0.81 14.47
N GLY A 77 17.06 0.13 14.48
CA GLY A 77 16.81 1.46 15.03
C GLY A 77 15.74 2.20 14.22
N LYS A 78 15.18 3.26 14.81
CA LYS A 78 14.18 4.11 14.11
C LYS A 78 14.72 4.58 12.75
N PRO A 79 13.88 4.59 11.69
CA PRO A 79 14.27 5.13 10.39
C PRO A 79 14.83 6.54 10.52
N THR A 80 15.87 6.84 9.76
CA THR A 80 16.44 8.18 9.65
C THR A 80 16.61 8.55 8.20
N GLY A 81 16.35 9.81 7.87
CA GLY A 81 16.47 10.34 6.52
C GLY A 81 16.77 11.83 6.53
N GLN A 82 17.26 12.33 5.41
CA GLN A 82 17.55 13.74 5.20
C GLN A 82 17.12 14.16 3.79
N VAL A 83 16.60 15.37 3.67
CA VAL A 83 16.32 16.01 2.40
C VAL A 83 17.27 17.19 2.20
N ALA A 84 17.93 17.23 1.05
CA ALA A 84 18.78 18.34 0.63
C ALA A 84 18.55 18.58 -0.86
N ASP A 85 18.20 19.82 -1.23
CA ASP A 85 17.97 20.23 -2.63
C ASP A 85 17.03 19.30 -3.42
N GLY A 86 16.01 18.75 -2.75
CA GLY A 86 15.05 17.82 -3.35
C GLY A 86 15.57 16.39 -3.54
N ALA A 87 16.74 16.04 -3.02
CA ALA A 87 17.24 14.67 -2.95
C ALA A 87 16.99 14.07 -1.56
N HIS A 88 16.42 12.87 -1.52
CA HIS A 88 16.12 12.17 -0.27
C HIS A 88 17.16 11.08 -0.01
N THR A 89 17.82 11.12 1.14
CA THR A 89 18.83 10.13 1.55
C THR A 89 18.42 9.43 2.84
N GLY A 90 19.05 8.29 3.11
CA GLY A 90 18.68 7.42 4.24
C GLY A 90 17.50 6.51 3.92
N ASP A 91 16.82 6.10 4.99
CA ASP A 91 15.66 5.21 4.96
C ASP A 91 14.40 5.98 4.52
N LEU A 92 13.76 5.50 3.45
CA LEU A 92 12.59 6.17 2.88
C LEU A 92 11.37 6.13 3.83
N ARG A 93 11.32 5.14 4.73
CA ARG A 93 10.29 5.03 5.76
C ARG A 93 10.24 6.25 6.70
N TYR A 94 11.38 6.93 6.87
CA TYR A 94 11.44 8.19 7.62
C TYR A 94 10.47 9.25 7.07
N PHE A 95 10.27 9.27 5.75
CA PHE A 95 9.45 10.26 5.07
C PHE A 95 7.98 9.87 4.95
N LEU A 96 7.57 8.69 5.40
CA LEU A 96 6.15 8.31 5.44
C LEU A 96 5.41 9.18 6.46
N VAL A 97 4.32 9.81 6.03
CA VAL A 97 3.43 10.57 6.90
C VAL A 97 2.97 9.68 8.07
N PRO A 98 3.12 10.13 9.34
CA PRO A 98 2.65 9.36 10.47
C PRO A 98 1.14 9.16 10.38
N PRO A 99 0.64 7.98 10.78
CA PRO A 99 -0.80 7.75 10.88
C PRO A 99 -1.39 8.71 11.93
N PRO A 100 -2.65 9.16 11.77
CA PRO A 100 -3.31 9.98 12.77
C PRO A 100 -3.47 9.20 14.08
N GLU A 101 -3.65 9.93 15.18
CA GLU A 101 -3.86 9.31 16.49
C GLU A 101 -5.10 8.38 16.47
N GLY A 102 -4.95 7.20 17.06
CA GLY A 102 -6.02 6.20 17.13
C GLY A 102 -6.23 5.38 15.86
N ALA A 103 -5.45 5.60 14.80
CA ALA A 103 -5.47 4.73 13.62
C ALA A 103 -4.82 3.37 13.92
N ASP A 104 -5.39 2.32 13.33
CA ASP A 104 -4.84 0.97 13.42
C ASP A 104 -3.84 0.74 12.28
N VAL A 105 -2.56 0.69 12.61
CA VAL A 105 -1.48 0.50 11.62
C VAL A 105 -1.33 -0.96 11.27
N TYR A 106 -1.22 -1.26 9.97
CA TYR A 106 -0.97 -2.60 9.49
C TYR A 106 0.53 -2.84 9.30
N GLY A 107 1.01 -3.95 9.86
CA GLY A 107 2.42 -4.32 9.81
C GLY A 107 3.30 -3.49 10.76
N ASP A 108 4.44 -3.02 10.25
CA ASP A 108 5.40 -2.26 11.04
C ASP A 108 4.91 -0.82 11.25
N PRO A 109 4.88 -0.29 12.50
CA PRO A 109 4.49 1.10 12.76
C PRO A 109 5.37 2.13 12.03
N ASP A 110 6.65 1.82 11.81
CA ASP A 110 7.58 2.66 11.06
C ASP A 110 7.38 2.55 9.53
N GLY A 111 6.54 1.62 9.07
CA GLY A 111 6.31 1.30 7.67
C GLY A 111 7.19 0.16 7.17
N SER A 112 6.85 -0.35 5.99
CA SER A 112 7.59 -1.40 5.29
C SER A 112 8.59 -0.79 4.31
N ALA A 113 9.75 -1.41 4.18
CA ALA A 113 10.70 -1.12 3.10
C ALA A 113 10.46 -2.12 1.99
N ASP A 114 10.19 -1.63 0.79
CA ASP A 114 9.76 -2.45 -0.34
C ASP A 114 10.86 -2.52 -1.40
N SER A 115 11.02 -3.69 -2.00
CA SER A 115 11.88 -3.89 -3.16
C SER A 115 11.18 -3.46 -4.45
N ALA A 116 11.94 -3.32 -5.54
CA ALA A 116 11.34 -3.07 -6.85
C ALA A 116 10.38 -4.19 -7.27
N ALA A 117 10.60 -5.42 -6.81
CA ALA A 117 9.72 -6.55 -7.08
C ALA A 117 8.40 -6.43 -6.32
N ASP A 118 8.43 -5.95 -5.07
CA ASP A 118 7.23 -5.74 -4.26
C ASP A 118 6.36 -4.64 -4.86
N VAL A 119 6.97 -3.52 -5.25
CA VAL A 119 6.28 -2.42 -5.97
C VAL A 119 5.69 -2.91 -7.29
N ALA A 120 6.45 -3.68 -8.06
CA ALA A 120 5.98 -4.23 -9.33
C ALA A 120 4.83 -5.24 -9.12
N ALA A 121 4.87 -6.06 -8.08
CA ALA A 121 3.82 -7.02 -7.76
C ALA A 121 2.48 -6.36 -7.39
N GLY A 122 2.51 -5.12 -6.88
CA GLY A 122 1.32 -4.32 -6.62
C GLY A 122 0.66 -3.72 -7.86
N ALA A 123 1.36 -3.71 -9.00
CA ALA A 123 0.84 -3.16 -10.26
C ALA A 123 0.03 -4.19 -11.05
N ALA A 124 -0.89 -3.71 -11.88
CA ALA A 124 -1.70 -4.58 -12.75
C ALA A 124 -0.86 -5.34 -13.80
N ASP A 125 0.19 -4.69 -14.31
CA ASP A 125 1.20 -5.32 -15.15
C ASP A 125 2.57 -5.22 -14.46
N GLY A 126 2.89 -6.24 -13.66
CA GLY A 126 4.13 -6.29 -12.90
C GLY A 126 5.38 -6.32 -13.78
N GLU A 127 5.33 -6.89 -14.98
CA GLU A 127 6.48 -6.88 -15.90
C GLU A 127 6.72 -5.49 -16.48
N GLN A 128 5.66 -4.78 -16.85
CA GLN A 128 5.76 -3.39 -17.30
C GLN A 128 6.21 -2.48 -16.16
N ALA A 129 5.68 -2.66 -14.95
CA ALA A 129 6.11 -1.92 -13.77
C ALA A 129 7.58 -2.15 -13.43
N ALA A 130 8.04 -3.40 -13.41
CA ALA A 130 9.45 -3.72 -13.18
C ALA A 130 10.37 -3.08 -14.23
N ARG A 131 9.98 -3.10 -15.52
CA ARG A 131 10.71 -2.43 -16.61
C ARG A 131 10.75 -0.91 -16.43
N ALA A 132 9.63 -0.30 -16.04
CA ALA A 132 9.57 1.13 -15.77
C ALA A 132 10.47 1.50 -14.58
N LEU A 133 10.34 0.82 -13.44
CA LEU A 133 11.17 1.04 -12.25
C LEU A 133 12.68 0.94 -12.56
N SER A 134 13.07 -0.04 -13.38
CA SER A 134 14.45 -0.17 -13.88
C SER A 134 14.87 1.02 -14.75
N THR A 135 14.01 1.42 -15.69
CA THR A 135 14.25 2.53 -16.64
C THR A 135 14.44 3.87 -15.94
N TYR A 136 13.63 4.16 -14.92
CA TYR A 136 13.71 5.40 -14.14
C TYR A 136 14.70 5.33 -12.96
N GLY A 137 15.35 4.17 -12.80
CA GLY A 137 16.44 3.97 -11.85
C GLY A 137 15.99 3.93 -10.40
N PHE A 138 15.05 3.03 -10.09
CA PHE A 138 14.63 2.69 -8.73
C PHE A 138 15.79 2.59 -7.74
N ARG A 139 15.59 3.16 -6.55
CA ARG A 139 16.57 3.17 -5.45
C ARG A 139 16.03 2.55 -4.17
N ALA A 140 14.81 2.86 -3.81
CA ALA A 140 14.15 2.36 -2.61
C ALA A 140 12.64 2.59 -2.73
N ALA A 141 11.84 1.77 -2.06
CA ALA A 141 10.44 2.06 -1.81
C ALA A 141 10.10 1.86 -0.34
N ALA A 142 9.02 2.52 0.08
CA ALA A 142 8.47 2.35 1.41
C ALA A 142 6.96 2.54 1.39
N THR A 143 6.26 1.72 2.16
CA THR A 143 4.81 1.73 2.24
C THR A 143 4.34 1.76 3.68
N ARG A 144 3.23 2.46 3.93
CA ARG A 144 2.46 2.35 5.17
C ARG A 144 0.98 2.25 4.85
N THR A 145 0.33 1.30 5.50
CA THR A 145 -1.14 1.14 5.47
C THR A 145 -1.69 1.26 6.88
N TYR A 146 -2.81 1.96 7.03
CA TYR A 146 -3.53 2.05 8.28
C TYR A 146 -5.03 2.20 8.06
N LEU A 147 -5.82 1.71 9.01
CA LEU A 147 -7.24 1.99 9.11
C LEU A 147 -7.44 3.25 9.96
N THR A 148 -8.28 4.18 9.51
CA THR A 148 -8.61 5.39 10.26
C THR A 148 -9.26 5.04 11.60
N ALA A 149 -9.16 5.94 12.59
CA ALA A 149 -9.65 5.70 13.96
C ALA A 149 -11.17 5.42 14.04
N ASP A 150 -11.94 5.85 13.04
CA ASP A 150 -13.37 5.56 12.90
C ASP A 150 -13.64 4.18 12.28
N GLY A 151 -12.61 3.46 11.82
CA GLY A 151 -12.72 2.16 11.17
C GLY A 151 -13.26 2.20 9.74
N VAL A 152 -13.43 3.39 9.13
CA VAL A 152 -14.17 3.55 7.88
C VAL A 152 -13.28 3.51 6.64
N SER A 153 -12.08 4.09 6.73
CA SER A 153 -11.18 4.25 5.58
C SER A 153 -9.84 3.58 5.84
N GLU A 154 -9.42 2.73 4.91
CA GLU A 154 -8.04 2.26 4.82
C GLU A 154 -7.25 3.26 3.96
N VAL A 155 -6.11 3.70 4.47
CA VAL A 155 -5.19 4.60 3.76
C VAL A 155 -3.89 3.87 3.53
N THR A 156 -3.45 3.80 2.28
CA THR A 156 -2.11 3.32 1.92
C THR A 156 -1.30 4.45 1.30
N VAL A 157 -0.09 4.66 1.80
CA VAL A 157 0.89 5.60 1.25
C VAL A 157 2.10 4.80 0.80
N GLU A 158 2.39 4.85 -0.49
CA GLU A 158 3.56 4.24 -1.11
C GLU A 158 4.48 5.35 -1.66
N LEU A 159 5.76 5.25 -1.33
CA LEU A 159 6.82 6.13 -1.79
C LEU A 159 7.83 5.33 -2.60
N VAL A 160 8.21 5.84 -3.77
CA VAL A 160 9.25 5.24 -4.61
C VAL A 160 10.33 6.26 -4.91
N ARG A 161 11.53 6.06 -4.35
CA ARG A 161 12.70 6.87 -4.67
C ARG A 161 13.34 6.39 -5.97
N LEU A 162 13.50 7.31 -6.90
CA LEU A 162 14.08 7.08 -8.23
C LEU A 162 15.48 7.71 -8.30
N ARG A 163 16.11 7.67 -9.48
CA ARG A 163 17.51 8.10 -9.64
C ARG A 163 17.73 9.58 -9.30
N GLY A 164 16.71 10.41 -9.46
CA GLY A 164 16.78 11.84 -9.23
C GLY A 164 15.46 12.53 -9.61
N PRO A 165 15.36 13.86 -9.40
CA PRO A 165 14.10 14.59 -9.60
C PRO A 165 13.55 14.53 -11.03
N GLY A 166 14.45 14.57 -12.03
CA GLY A 166 14.04 14.44 -13.42
C GLY A 166 13.41 13.06 -13.73
N GLN A 167 13.92 12.00 -13.11
CA GLN A 167 13.37 10.65 -13.29
C GLN A 167 12.04 10.47 -12.56
N ALA A 168 11.88 11.07 -11.37
CA ALA A 168 10.59 11.07 -10.68
C ALA A 168 9.50 11.84 -11.45
N ALA A 169 9.85 13.01 -12.00
CA ALA A 169 8.96 13.76 -12.86
C ALA A 169 8.60 13.00 -14.15
N ALA A 170 9.58 12.34 -14.79
CA ALA A 170 9.34 11.55 -15.99
C ALA A 170 8.51 10.29 -15.71
N TYR A 171 8.78 9.59 -14.59
CA TYR A 171 7.98 8.46 -14.14
C TYR A 171 6.54 8.89 -13.88
N TYR A 172 6.34 9.99 -13.15
CA TYR A 172 5.03 10.59 -12.99
C TYR A 172 4.36 10.86 -14.34
N ALA A 173 5.02 11.54 -15.28
CA ALA A 173 4.44 11.85 -16.59
C ALA A 173 4.04 10.59 -17.40
N ALA A 174 4.75 9.48 -17.22
CA ALA A 174 4.48 8.21 -17.90
C ALA A 174 3.42 7.34 -17.20
N SER A 175 3.24 7.50 -15.89
CA SER A 175 2.24 6.76 -15.11
C SER A 175 0.85 7.37 -15.32
N ALA A 176 -0.13 6.55 -15.66
CA ALA A 176 -1.54 6.93 -15.67
C ALA A 176 -2.40 5.78 -15.14
N TYR A 177 -3.59 6.11 -14.65
CA TYR A 177 -4.56 5.14 -14.18
C TYR A 177 -5.79 5.21 -15.07
N GLN A 178 -6.32 4.05 -15.46
CA GLN A 178 -7.58 3.97 -16.19
C GLN A 178 -8.74 4.14 -15.20
N ALA A 179 -9.09 5.39 -14.92
CA ALA A 179 -10.05 5.77 -13.90
C ALA A 179 -10.63 7.16 -14.16
N THR A 180 -11.69 7.53 -13.43
CA THR A 180 -12.28 8.86 -13.54
C THR A 180 -11.33 9.88 -12.92
N ALA A 181 -10.97 10.92 -13.68
CA ALA A 181 -10.09 11.96 -13.16
C ALA A 181 -10.75 12.72 -12.00
N LEU A 182 -10.05 12.82 -10.88
CA LEU A 182 -10.47 13.54 -9.70
C LEU A 182 -9.62 14.81 -9.55
N PRO A 183 -10.21 16.01 -9.55
CA PRO A 183 -9.43 17.22 -9.32
C PRO A 183 -8.81 17.17 -7.92
N LEU A 184 -7.53 17.52 -7.80
CA LEU A 184 -6.85 17.73 -6.53
C LEU A 184 -6.44 19.20 -6.43
N GLN A 185 -6.37 19.69 -5.21
CA GLN A 185 -5.88 21.03 -4.92
C GLN A 185 -4.39 20.96 -4.57
N GLY A 186 -3.67 22.07 -4.69
CA GLY A 186 -2.28 22.16 -4.25
C GLY A 186 -1.40 22.97 -5.19
N GLY A 187 -0.24 23.41 -4.68
CA GLY A 187 0.80 24.10 -5.44
C GLY A 187 1.85 23.17 -6.06
N TYR A 188 1.53 21.88 -6.17
CA TYR A 188 2.44 20.81 -6.60
C TYR A 188 1.78 19.93 -7.67
N PRO A 189 2.59 19.20 -8.48
CA PRO A 189 2.06 18.38 -9.57
C PRO A 189 1.39 17.10 -9.06
N ALA A 190 0.06 17.07 -9.03
CA ALA A 190 -0.72 15.93 -8.59
C ALA A 190 -1.85 15.57 -9.57
N ARG A 191 -2.16 14.28 -9.66
CA ARG A 191 -3.34 13.74 -10.37
C ARG A 191 -4.12 12.86 -9.42
N GLY A 192 -5.42 13.10 -9.35
CA GLY A 192 -6.35 12.27 -8.60
C GLY A 192 -7.14 11.36 -9.54
N TYR A 193 -7.55 10.21 -9.02
CA TYR A 193 -8.38 9.24 -9.71
C TYR A 193 -9.43 8.68 -8.76
N ASP A 194 -10.62 8.46 -9.28
CA ASP A 194 -11.70 7.72 -8.64
C ASP A 194 -11.81 6.35 -9.32
N LEU A 195 -11.42 5.31 -8.58
CA LEU A 195 -11.52 3.92 -8.97
C LEU A 195 -12.81 3.36 -8.36
N SER A 196 -13.94 3.69 -8.99
CA SER A 196 -15.21 3.10 -8.62
C SER A 196 -15.22 1.61 -9.00
N SER A 197 -15.57 0.77 -8.04
CA SER A 197 -15.59 -0.69 -8.19
C SER A 197 -16.70 -1.20 -9.12
N GLY A 198 -17.70 -0.34 -9.41
CA GLY A 198 -18.85 -0.68 -10.25
C GLY A 198 -19.78 -1.74 -9.64
N SER A 199 -19.51 -2.19 -8.41
CA SER A 199 -20.23 -3.28 -7.73
C SER A 199 -20.63 -2.83 -6.33
N ALA A 200 -21.90 -3.04 -5.95
CA ALA A 200 -22.43 -2.61 -4.64
C ALA A 200 -21.76 -3.29 -3.44
N GLU A 201 -21.15 -4.46 -3.65
CA GLU A 201 -20.46 -5.26 -2.62
C GLU A 201 -18.96 -4.93 -2.51
N SER A 202 -18.47 -3.99 -3.31
CA SER A 202 -17.04 -3.62 -3.35
C SER A 202 -16.81 -2.21 -2.83
N THR A 203 -15.63 -2.02 -2.28
CA THR A 203 -15.20 -0.73 -1.74
C THR A 203 -14.64 0.12 -2.86
N ASP A 204 -15.04 1.38 -2.94
CA ASP A 204 -14.47 2.33 -3.88
C ASP A 204 -13.14 2.89 -3.34
N THR A 205 -12.23 3.23 -4.26
CA THR A 205 -10.91 3.75 -3.93
C THR A 205 -10.67 5.10 -4.60
N LEU A 206 -10.25 6.10 -3.83
CA LEU A 206 -9.63 7.29 -4.41
C LEU A 206 -8.13 7.14 -4.38
N LEU A 207 -7.48 7.57 -5.45
CA LEU A 207 -6.04 7.51 -5.60
C LEU A 207 -5.50 8.90 -5.92
N ALA A 208 -4.38 9.27 -5.30
CA ALA A 208 -3.57 10.41 -5.69
C ALA A 208 -2.18 9.95 -6.09
N VAL A 209 -1.69 10.53 -7.18
CA VAL A 209 -0.34 10.29 -7.71
C VAL A 209 0.36 11.63 -7.84
N SER A 210 1.60 11.69 -7.39
CA SER A 210 2.40 12.92 -7.39
C SER A 210 3.89 12.59 -7.37
N TYR A 211 4.74 13.61 -7.36
CA TYR A 211 6.15 13.46 -7.00
C TYR A 211 6.65 14.68 -6.21
N GLN A 212 7.73 14.50 -5.45
CA GLN A 212 8.45 15.57 -4.77
C GLN A 212 9.94 15.24 -4.74
N GLY A 213 10.77 16.10 -5.35
CA GLY A 213 12.19 15.78 -5.51
C GLY A 213 12.39 14.50 -6.31
N ASP A 214 13.24 13.60 -5.84
CA ASP A 214 13.50 12.26 -6.41
C ASP A 214 12.50 11.16 -5.99
N VAL A 215 11.41 11.51 -5.30
CA VAL A 215 10.42 10.55 -4.77
C VAL A 215 9.09 10.68 -5.50
N HIS A 216 8.60 9.56 -6.05
CA HIS A 216 7.23 9.39 -6.52
C HIS A 216 6.32 9.03 -5.34
N ILE A 217 5.09 9.54 -5.38
CA ILE A 217 4.11 9.43 -4.29
C ILE A 217 2.84 8.81 -4.87
N THR A 218 2.38 7.72 -4.26
CA THR A 218 1.09 7.10 -4.53
C THR A 218 0.33 6.99 -3.21
N ILE A 219 -0.90 7.49 -3.16
CA ILE A 219 -1.75 7.43 -1.97
C ILE A 219 -3.11 6.89 -2.38
N SER A 220 -3.58 5.84 -1.73
CA SER A 220 -4.94 5.35 -1.87
C SER A 220 -5.73 5.54 -0.59
N VAL A 221 -7.01 5.88 -0.74
CA VAL A 221 -8.02 5.91 0.33
C VAL A 221 -9.16 5.01 -0.12
N THR A 222 -9.33 3.89 0.56
CA THR A 222 -10.33 2.88 0.27
C THR A 222 -11.33 2.85 1.43
N GLY A 223 -12.62 3.00 1.17
CA GLY A 223 -13.63 2.94 2.24
C GLY A 223 -15.06 3.18 1.75
N GLY A 224 -15.98 2.30 2.13
CA GLY A 224 -17.38 2.31 1.69
C GLY A 224 -17.58 2.54 0.19
N SER A 225 -18.75 3.08 -0.17
CA SER A 225 -19.10 3.51 -1.54
C SER A 225 -18.78 4.98 -1.81
N THR A 226 -18.20 5.70 -0.83
CA THR A 226 -17.85 7.12 -0.99
C THR A 226 -16.63 7.45 -0.14
N PRO A 227 -15.43 7.00 -0.56
CA PRO A 227 -14.17 7.33 0.08
C PRO A 227 -13.95 8.86 0.20
N SER A 228 -13.30 9.29 1.28
CA SER A 228 -13.15 10.71 1.60
C SER A 228 -12.08 11.39 0.76
N ARG A 229 -12.50 12.23 -0.20
CA ARG A 229 -11.59 13.10 -0.97
C ARG A 229 -10.83 14.09 -0.08
N ALA A 230 -11.46 14.58 0.98
CA ALA A 230 -10.83 15.50 1.92
C ALA A 230 -9.67 14.80 2.67
N LEU A 231 -9.86 13.53 3.04
CA LEU A 231 -8.80 12.71 3.63
C LEU A 231 -7.66 12.50 2.63
N LEU A 232 -7.95 12.11 1.38
CA LEU A 232 -6.93 11.94 0.34
C LEU A 232 -6.09 13.21 0.16
N GLN A 233 -6.76 14.36 0.03
CA GLN A 233 -6.10 15.66 -0.12
C GLN A 233 -5.22 15.97 1.09
N HIS A 234 -5.74 15.78 2.31
CA HIS A 234 -5.00 16.04 3.54
C HIS A 234 -3.73 15.18 3.66
N VAL A 235 -3.83 13.88 3.39
CA VAL A 235 -2.69 12.96 3.44
C VAL A 235 -1.66 13.33 2.36
N LEU A 236 -2.10 13.71 1.17
CA LEU A 236 -1.21 14.17 0.09
C LEU A 236 -0.46 15.46 0.45
N ASP A 237 -1.16 16.46 1.00
CA ASP A 237 -0.56 17.72 1.45
C ASP A 237 0.48 17.46 2.57
N ALA A 238 0.16 16.59 3.51
CA ALA A 238 1.06 16.20 4.59
C ALA A 238 2.28 15.43 4.07
N GLN A 239 2.09 14.51 3.13
CA GLN A 239 3.17 13.73 2.52
C GLN A 239 4.13 14.63 1.73
N HIS A 240 3.61 15.59 0.96
CA HIS A 240 4.42 16.60 0.27
C HIS A 240 5.25 17.43 1.22
N ARG A 241 4.60 17.95 2.27
CA ARG A 241 5.29 18.75 3.29
C ARG A 241 6.43 17.95 3.89
N ARG A 242 6.19 16.71 4.29
CA ARG A 242 7.18 15.84 4.92
C ARG A 242 8.36 15.53 4.00
N LEU A 243 8.11 15.30 2.71
CA LEU A 243 9.19 15.13 1.73
C LEU A 243 9.97 16.44 1.53
N SER A 244 9.30 17.60 1.51
CA SER A 244 9.97 18.90 1.34
C SER A 244 10.84 19.31 2.53
N THR A 245 10.48 18.93 3.76
CA THR A 245 11.12 19.40 5.00
C THR A 245 11.90 18.31 5.74
N GLY A 246 11.64 17.04 5.43
CA GLY A 246 12.02 15.90 6.28
C GLY A 246 11.26 15.84 7.61
N ARG A 247 10.16 16.58 7.78
CA ARG A 247 9.39 16.68 9.03
C ARG A 247 7.89 16.67 8.77
#